data_AF-A0A8F9TY34-F1
#
_entry.id   AF-A0A8F9TY34-F1
#
_cell.length_a   1.000
_cell.length_b   1.000
_cell.length_c   1.000
_cell.angle_alpha   90.00
_cell.angle_beta   90.00
_cell.angle_gamma   90.00
#
_symmetry.space_group_name_H-M   'P 1'
#
loop_
_entity.id
_entity.type
_entity.pdbx_description
1 polymer ?
#
loop_
_entity_poly.entity_id
_entity_poly.type
_entity_poly.pdbx_seq_one_letter_code
_entity_poly.pdbx_strand_id
1 'polypeptide(L)'
;MSSLCPMVASPWADAILIYRRMVMLRLLGRASEAARLEHTAWTPAIAAAHAHGGEDDELAALQHTEDERLATASVVADLVAARLPAAPSQPLVPASSPPPPPARPVGGDINIADMIDSMLAGQRAARTS
;
A
#
# COMPACT_ATOMS: atom_id res chain seq x y z
N MET A 1 -15.02 2.07 35.69
CA MET A 1 -15.54 1.65 34.36
C MET A 1 -15.19 2.76 33.39
N SER A 2 -14.01 2.68 32.76
CA SER A 2 -13.55 3.71 31.82
C SER A 2 -14.24 3.47 30.49
N SER A 3 -15.17 4.36 30.14
CA SER A 3 -15.83 4.39 28.84
C SER A 3 -14.79 4.78 27.79
N LEU A 4 -14.30 3.82 27.03
CA LEU A 4 -13.56 4.08 25.79
C LEU A 4 -14.56 4.74 24.84
N CYS A 5 -14.56 6.07 24.79
CA CYS A 5 -15.24 6.78 23.71
C CYS A 5 -14.67 6.24 22.40
N PRO A 6 -15.50 5.74 21.46
CA PRO A 6 -15.00 5.45 20.13
C PRO A 6 -14.44 6.78 19.59
N MET A 7 -13.12 6.85 19.37
CA MET A 7 -12.58 7.89 18.50
C MET A 7 -13.32 7.72 17.18
N VAL A 8 -14.28 8.59 16.91
CA VAL A 8 -14.90 8.67 15.60
C VAL A 8 -13.75 9.05 14.67
N ALA A 9 -13.30 8.08 13.88
CA ALA A 9 -12.25 8.32 12.91
C ALA A 9 -12.71 9.44 11.98
N SER A 10 -11.85 10.43 11.74
CA SER A 10 -12.16 11.51 10.80
C SER A 10 -12.60 10.90 9.45
N PRO A 11 -13.66 11.43 8.82
CA PRO A 11 -14.11 10.94 7.51
C PRO A 11 -13.02 11.06 6.44
N TRP A 12 -12.02 11.93 6.66
CA TRP A 12 -10.91 12.18 5.75
C TRP A 12 -9.65 11.34 6.02
N ALA A 13 -9.67 10.45 7.02
CA ALA A 13 -8.48 9.70 7.42
C ALA A 13 -7.84 8.94 6.24
N ASP A 14 -8.66 8.24 5.46
CA ASP A 14 -8.20 7.48 4.29
C ASP A 14 -7.71 8.40 3.16
N ALA A 15 -8.44 9.48 2.89
CA ALA A 15 -8.05 10.47 1.91
C ALA A 15 -6.65 11.03 2.24
N ILE A 16 -6.40 11.43 3.48
CA ILE A 16 -5.10 11.98 3.90
C ILE A 16 -3.96 10.98 3.77
N LEU A 17 -4.18 9.70 4.08
CA LEU A 17 -3.16 8.67 3.85
C LEU A 17 -2.82 8.50 2.36
N ILE A 18 -3.84 8.54 1.51
CA ILE A 18 -3.70 8.45 0.06
C ILE A 18 -2.96 9.67 -0.48
N TYR A 19 -3.33 10.88 -0.04
CA TYR A 19 -2.69 12.14 -0.39
C TYR A 19 -1.18 12.11 -0.06
N ARG A 20 -0.82 11.77 1.18
CA ARG A 20 0.58 11.62 1.62
C ARG A 20 1.35 10.66 0.73
N ARG A 21 0.75 9.50 0.41
CA ARG A 21 1.36 8.50 -0.48
C ARG A 21 1.58 9.05 -1.89
N MET A 22 0.61 9.78 -2.45
CA MET A 22 0.75 10.42 -3.76
C MET A 22 1.91 11.41 -3.78
N VAL A 23 2.01 12.27 -2.77
CA VAL A 23 3.11 13.25 -2.67
C VAL A 23 4.46 12.54 -2.59
N MET A 24 4.59 11.54 -1.71
CA MET A 24 5.84 10.76 -1.61
C MET A 24 6.21 10.08 -2.93
N LEU A 25 5.24 9.50 -3.65
CA LEU A 25 5.50 8.90 -4.96
C LEU A 25 5.98 9.93 -5.98
N ARG A 26 5.43 11.14 -5.97
CA ARG A 26 5.88 12.24 -6.84
C ARG A 26 7.30 12.67 -6.49
N LEU A 27 7.62 12.82 -5.20
CA LEU A 27 8.97 13.15 -4.72
C LEU A 27 10.01 12.08 -5.11
N LEU A 28 9.62 10.81 -5.14
CA LEU A 28 10.49 9.69 -5.57
C LEU A 28 10.55 9.51 -7.10
N GLY A 29 9.98 10.43 -7.89
CA GLY A 29 9.97 10.36 -9.35
C GLY A 29 9.01 9.31 -9.94
N ARG A 30 8.14 8.70 -9.12
CA ARG A 30 7.16 7.69 -9.54
C ARG A 30 5.82 8.32 -9.95
N ALA A 31 5.87 9.28 -10.88
CA ALA A 31 4.70 10.07 -11.29
C ALA A 31 3.54 9.21 -11.82
N SER A 32 3.83 8.17 -12.61
CA SER A 32 2.80 7.26 -13.16
C SER A 32 2.05 6.48 -12.08
N GLU A 33 2.75 6.08 -11.02
CA GLU A 33 2.15 5.42 -9.87
C GLU A 33 1.25 6.38 -9.09
N ALA A 34 1.70 7.61 -8.88
CA ALA A 34 0.91 8.64 -8.22
C ALA A 34 -0.37 8.96 -9.01
N ALA A 35 -0.28 9.10 -10.34
CA ALA A 35 -1.42 9.33 -11.20
C ALA A 35 -2.41 8.15 -11.16
N ARG A 36 -1.92 6.91 -11.14
CA ARG A 36 -2.80 5.75 -10.96
C ARG A 36 -3.52 5.82 -9.62
N LEU A 37 -2.81 6.12 -8.54
CA LEU A 37 -3.39 6.21 -7.20
C LEU A 37 -4.46 7.31 -7.11
N GLU A 38 -4.25 8.44 -7.80
CA GLU A 38 -5.19 9.55 -7.92
C GLU A 38 -6.54 9.08 -8.48
N HIS A 39 -6.51 8.28 -9.55
CA HIS A 39 -7.74 7.79 -10.17
C HIS A 39 -8.36 6.60 -9.42
N THR A 40 -7.55 5.71 -8.86
CA THR A 40 -8.07 4.43 -8.30
C THR A 40 -8.45 4.51 -6.83
N ALA A 41 -7.88 5.43 -6.07
CA ALA A 41 -8.02 5.45 -4.61
C ALA A 41 -8.41 6.84 -4.07
N TRP A 42 -7.82 7.91 -4.59
CA TRP A 42 -8.10 9.27 -4.11
C TRP A 42 -9.53 9.72 -4.39
N THR A 43 -10.00 9.62 -5.64
CA THR A 43 -11.40 9.99 -5.97
C THR A 43 -12.43 9.17 -5.16
N PRO A 44 -12.32 7.83 -5.04
CA PRO A 44 -13.21 7.06 -4.16
C PRO A 44 -13.15 7.45 -2.69
N ALA A 45 -11.97 7.77 -2.15
CA ALA A 45 -11.81 8.16 -0.75
C ALA A 45 -12.47 9.52 -0.45
N ILE A 46 -12.37 10.50 -1.37
CA ILE A 46 -13.10 11.76 -1.26
C ILE A 46 -14.62 11.51 -1.26
N ALA A 47 -15.10 10.72 -2.23
CA ALA A 47 -16.52 10.40 -2.32
C ALA A 47 -17.04 9.69 -1.05
N ALA A 48 -16.24 8.78 -0.49
CA ALA A 48 -16.55 8.12 0.77
C ALA A 48 -16.58 9.11 1.94
N ALA A 49 -15.62 10.03 2.04
CA ALA A 49 -15.59 11.04 3.10
C ALA A 49 -16.84 11.94 3.07
N HIS A 50 -17.25 12.40 1.88
CA HIS A 50 -18.50 13.16 1.72
C HIS A 50 -19.74 12.35 2.11
N ALA A 51 -19.78 11.06 1.77
CA ALA A 51 -20.88 10.18 2.18
C ALA A 51 -21.00 10.05 3.71
N HIS A 52 -19.91 10.33 4.45
CA HIS A 52 -19.87 10.35 5.91
C HIS A 52 -19.91 11.76 6.51
N GLY A 53 -20.28 12.76 5.71
CA GLY A 53 -20.47 14.15 6.17
C GLY A 53 -19.20 15.01 6.18
N GLY A 54 -18.13 14.60 5.49
CA GLY A 54 -16.96 15.44 5.31
C GLY A 54 -17.24 16.65 4.41
N GLU A 55 -16.71 17.81 4.80
CA GLU A 55 -16.83 19.07 4.07
C GLU A 55 -15.55 19.40 3.29
N ASP A 56 -15.67 20.02 2.12
CA ASP A 56 -14.51 20.38 1.27
C ASP A 56 -13.52 21.32 1.97
N ASP A 57 -14.01 22.24 2.80
CA ASP A 57 -13.17 23.16 3.58
C ASP A 57 -12.31 22.41 4.60
N GLU A 58 -12.82 21.32 5.18
CA GLU A 58 -12.06 20.44 6.07
C GLU A 58 -10.95 19.73 5.29
N LEU A 59 -11.26 19.21 4.10
CA LEU A 59 -10.27 18.58 3.21
C LEU A 59 -9.16 19.57 2.82
N ALA A 60 -9.53 20.78 2.42
CA ALA A 60 -8.57 21.82 2.04
C ALA A 60 -7.64 22.20 3.21
N ALA A 61 -8.20 22.36 4.42
CA ALA A 61 -7.42 22.64 5.62
C ALA A 61 -6.46 21.50 5.98
N LEU A 62 -6.91 20.24 5.82
CA LEU A 62 -6.06 19.07 6.05
C LEU A 62 -4.95 18.95 5.01
N GLN A 63 -5.24 19.19 3.72
CA GLN A 63 -4.23 19.22 2.67
C GLN A 63 -3.18 20.30 2.92
N HIS A 64 -3.61 21.50 3.30
CA HIS A 64 -2.71 22.60 3.65
C HIS A 64 -1.80 22.22 4.82
N THR A 65 -2.37 21.64 5.87
CA THR A 65 -1.60 21.13 7.02
C THR A 65 -0.58 20.10 6.60
N GLU A 66 -0.92 19.19 5.68
CA GLU A 66 0.01 18.19 5.17
C GLU A 66 1.11 18.79 4.29
N ASP A 67 0.81 19.79 3.47
CA ASP A 67 1.80 20.52 2.69
C ASP A 67 2.84 21.20 3.60
N GLU A 68 2.41 21.83 4.69
CA GLU A 68 3.31 22.41 5.68
C GLU A 68 4.19 21.34 6.36
N ARG A 69 3.60 20.19 6.72
CA ARG A 69 4.33 19.06 7.31
C ARG A 69 5.36 18.49 6.34
N LEU A 70 5.00 18.38 5.07
CA LEU A 70 5.89 17.88 4.01
C LEU A 70 7.03 18.87 3.74
N ALA A 71 6.76 20.16 3.66
CA ALA A 71 7.78 21.20 3.54
C ALA A 71 8.76 21.14 4.72
N THR A 72 8.24 21.02 5.95
CA THR A 72 9.08 20.87 7.16
C THR A 72 9.91 19.58 7.11
N ALA A 73 9.31 18.46 6.71
CA ALA A 73 10.00 17.18 6.61
C ALA A 73 11.12 17.22 5.55
N SER A 74 10.94 17.93 4.44
CA SER A 74 11.98 18.13 3.42
C SER A 74 13.18 18.86 3.99
N VAL A 75 12.96 19.96 4.72
CA VAL A 75 14.05 20.73 5.35
C VAL A 75 14.80 19.88 6.38
N VAL A 76 14.06 19.11 7.19
CA VAL A 76 14.67 18.19 8.17
C VAL A 76 15.48 17.10 7.45
N ALA A 77 14.96 16.53 6.36
CA ALA A 77 15.66 15.52 5.58
C ALA A 77 16.98 16.07 5.01
N ASP A 78 16.99 17.29 4.48
CA ASP A 78 18.20 17.95 3.97
C ASP A 78 19.23 18.20 5.07
N LEU A 79 18.79 18.68 6.23
CA LEU A 79 19.65 18.89 7.41
C LEU A 79 20.26 17.57 7.90
N VAL A 80 19.48 16.49 7.94
CA VAL A 80 19.96 15.17 8.33
C VAL A 80 20.92 14.61 7.28
N ALA A 81 20.60 14.72 5.98
CA ALA A 81 21.46 14.27 4.90
C ALA A 81 22.84 14.95 4.93
N ALA A 82 22.89 16.25 5.26
CA ALA A 82 24.14 16.99 5.42
C ALA A 82 24.98 16.55 6.65
N ARG A 83 24.37 15.86 7.62
CA ARG A 83 25.02 15.41 8.86
C ARG A 83 25.34 13.92 8.87
N LEU A 84 24.73 13.15 7.97
CA LEU A 84 25.08 11.76 7.79
C LEU A 84 26.48 11.70 7.14
N PRO A 85 27.44 10.97 7.73
CA PRO A 85 28.68 10.70 7.03
C PRO A 85 28.32 10.04 5.70
N ALA A 86 28.95 10.47 4.60
CA ALA A 86 28.78 9.84 3.30
C ALA A 86 28.91 8.33 3.52
N ALA A 87 27.79 7.61 3.37
CA ALA A 87 27.79 6.17 3.53
C ALA A 87 28.92 5.64 2.63
N PRO A 88 29.83 4.79 3.13
CA PRO A 88 30.82 4.21 2.25
C PRO A 88 30.03 3.59 1.11
N SER A 89 30.29 4.08 -0.11
CA SER A 89 29.76 3.53 -1.34
C SER A 89 30.25 2.10 -1.41
N GLN A 90 29.56 1.18 -0.74
CA GLN A 90 29.78 -0.23 -0.98
C GLN A 90 29.40 -0.40 -2.45
N PRO A 91 30.34 -0.83 -3.30
CA PRO A 91 29.95 -1.24 -4.63
C PRO A 91 28.85 -2.28 -4.42
N LEU A 92 27.68 -2.05 -5.01
CA LEU A 92 26.75 -3.13 -5.26
C LEU A 92 27.53 -4.13 -6.12
N VAL A 93 28.15 -5.09 -5.46
CA VAL A 93 28.57 -6.32 -6.13
C VAL A 93 27.30 -6.80 -6.81
N PRO A 94 27.26 -6.93 -8.15
CA PRO A 94 26.10 -7.50 -8.79
C PRO A 94 25.88 -8.83 -8.13
N ALA A 95 24.74 -8.98 -7.43
CA ALA A 95 24.35 -10.24 -6.86
C ALA A 95 24.32 -11.21 -8.04
N SER A 96 25.32 -12.08 -8.11
CA SER A 96 25.38 -13.17 -9.07
C SER A 96 24.02 -13.81 -9.04
N SER A 97 23.32 -13.75 -10.18
CA SER A 97 22.00 -14.34 -10.33
C SER A 97 22.01 -15.73 -9.69
N PRO A 98 21.05 -16.05 -8.79
CA PRO A 98 20.95 -17.41 -8.31
C PRO A 98 20.80 -18.35 -9.52
N PRO A 99 21.44 -19.53 -9.51
CA PRO A 99 21.31 -20.47 -10.61
C PRO A 99 19.83 -20.76 -10.86
N PRO A 100 19.40 -20.90 -12.13
CA PRO A 100 18.00 -21.16 -12.43
C PRO A 100 17.56 -22.44 -11.69
N PRO A 101 16.37 -22.45 -11.06
CA PRO A 101 15.86 -23.66 -10.44
C PRO A 101 15.72 -24.76 -11.51
N PRO A 102 15.94 -26.03 -11.14
CA PRO A 102 15.80 -27.15 -12.06
C PRO A 102 14.41 -27.13 -12.70
N ALA A 103 14.36 -27.35 -14.02
CA ALA A 103 13.16 -27.37 -14.81
C ALA A 103 12.10 -28.28 -14.15
N ARG A 104 10.95 -27.70 -13.80
CA ARG A 104 9.77 -28.49 -13.43
C ARG A 104 9.35 -29.33 -14.63
N PRO A 105 8.96 -30.59 -14.44
CA PRO A 105 8.43 -31.40 -15.52
C PRO A 105 7.18 -30.72 -16.09
N VAL A 106 7.21 -30.46 -17.40
CA VAL A 106 6.03 -30.11 -18.19
C VAL A 106 5.09 -31.32 -18.12
N GLY A 107 3.94 -31.16 -17.47
CA GLY A 107 3.00 -32.26 -17.30
C GLY A 107 1.65 -31.81 -16.76
N GLY A 108 0.70 -31.63 -17.68
CA GLY A 108 -0.73 -31.72 -17.46
C GLY A 108 -1.41 -30.45 -16.93
N ASP A 109 -2.33 -29.89 -17.72
CA ASP A 109 -3.37 -28.99 -17.22
C ASP A 109 -4.10 -29.69 -16.08
N ILE A 110 -3.80 -29.30 -14.84
CA ILE A 110 -4.57 -29.75 -13.68
C ILE A 110 -5.92 -29.05 -13.78
N ASN A 111 -6.89 -29.75 -14.35
CA ASN A 111 -8.27 -29.30 -14.37
C ASN A 111 -8.77 -29.26 -12.93
N ILE A 112 -9.05 -28.05 -12.45
CA ILE A 112 -9.49 -27.77 -11.08
C ILE A 112 -10.75 -28.60 -10.74
N ALA A 113 -11.57 -28.94 -11.75
CA ALA A 113 -12.74 -29.80 -11.58
C ALA A 113 -12.37 -31.20 -11.05
N ASP A 114 -11.33 -31.84 -11.60
CA ASP A 114 -10.92 -33.18 -11.18
C ASP A 114 -10.34 -33.18 -9.74
N MET A 115 -9.69 -32.08 -9.35
CA MET A 115 -9.19 -31.91 -7.98
C MET A 115 -10.32 -31.74 -6.97
N ILE A 116 -11.37 -30.98 -7.32
CA ILE A 116 -12.55 -30.79 -6.46
C ILE A 116 -13.32 -32.11 -6.31
N ASP A 117 -13.50 -32.85 -7.40
CA ASP A 117 -14.20 -34.14 -7.36
C ASP A 117 -13.45 -35.17 -6.51
N SER A 118 -12.11 -35.19 -6.57
CA SER A 118 -11.30 -36.07 -5.73
C SER A 118 -11.40 -35.72 -4.24
N MET A 119 -11.51 -34.44 -3.88
CA MET A 119 -11.73 -34.00 -2.49
C MET A 119 -13.13 -34.35 -1.98
N LEU A 120 -14.16 -34.20 -2.82
CA LEU A 120 -15.54 -34.55 -2.48
C LEU A 120 -15.74 -36.07 -2.37
N ALA A 121 -15.05 -36.86 -3.19
CA ALA A 121 -15.08 -38.32 -3.11
C ALA A 121 -14.45 -38.82 -1.79
N GLY A 122 -13.30 -38.25 -1.39
CA GLY A 122 -12.63 -38.60 -0.12
C GLY A 122 -13.46 -38.26 1.12
N GLN A 123 -14.20 -37.14 1.09
CA GLN A 123 -15.06 -36.74 2.20
C GLN A 123 -16.32 -37.62 2.36
N ARG A 124 -16.81 -38.23 1.28
CA ARG A 124 -17.93 -39.18 1.35
C ARG A 124 -17.51 -40.52 1.96
N ALA A 125 -16.32 -41.01 1.62
CA ALA A 125 -15.79 -42.26 2.18
C ALA A 125 -15.50 -42.16 3.69
N ALA A 126 -15.13 -40.98 4.19
CA ALA A 126 -14.85 -40.74 5.60
C ALA A 126 -16.10 -40.58 6.49
N ARG A 127 -17.30 -40.42 5.91
CA ARG A 127 -18.56 -40.24 6.65
C ARG A 127 -19.37 -41.52 6.86
N THR A 128 -18.95 -42.63 6.29
CA THR A 128 -19.61 -43.94 6.42
C THR A 128 -18.79 -44.94 7.25
N SER A 129 -17.82 -44.46 8.03
CA SER A 129 -17.14 -45.23 9.09
C SER A 129 -17.62 -44.77 10.47
#